data_AF-U3G8J6-F1
#
_entry.id   AF-U3G8J6-F1
#
_cell.length_a   1.000
_cell.length_b   1.000
_cell.length_c   1.000
_cell.angle_alpha   90.00
_cell.angle_beta   90.00
_cell.angle_gamma   90.00
#
_symmetry.space_group_name_H-M   'P 1'
#
loop_
_entity.id
_entity.type
_entity.pdbx_description
1 polymer ?
#
loop_
_entity_poly.entity_id
_entity_poly.type
_entity_poly.pdbx_seq_one_letter_code
_entity_poly.pdbx_strand_id
1 'polypeptide(L)'
;MSDTKYQGDANAVVKPLDKGLGALEAACAPEQIAAQRWNVLNEDLNLPAAVLSQSRVEHNLAWMQRFVSEYGAKLAPHGKTTMAPRLFQRQLAGGAWGITLATAHQTRIAYAHGVRRVLMANQLVGKRNMAILAELLADPTFEFFCLVDAADQVDQLAAFFGKAGRPIQVLIELGVQGGRTGVRDDAQLQSVLDALTRADGAVKLAGVEVYEGVIKEEADIRTFLQCAVKVMGDLAKGGRLQRTPAVLTGAGSAWYDVVAEEFAKANIGQPLDVVLRPGCYLTHDVGIYRAAQARIDANNPIAHKMRSSLLPALQLWAYVQSVPEAERAIIAMGKRDAAFDAGLPLPVLHFRPGDKTPSATPAHWEVTGMMDQHAYLKIAPGDDIKVGDMIAFDISHPCLTFDKWRQISVVDDAYNVVDVVQTYF
;
A
#
# COMPACT_ATOMS: atom_id res chain seq x y z
N MET A 1 23.53 20.30 -21.47
CA MET A 1 22.20 20.82 -21.84
C MET A 1 21.18 20.02 -21.04
N SER A 2 20.68 20.60 -19.94
CA SER A 2 19.70 19.97 -19.07
C SER A 2 18.32 20.05 -19.72
N ASP A 3 17.85 18.94 -20.29
CA ASP A 3 16.50 18.89 -20.85
C ASP A 3 15.51 18.61 -19.71
N THR A 4 15.13 19.66 -18.99
CA THR A 4 14.13 19.75 -17.90
C THR A 4 12.69 19.59 -18.40
N LYS A 5 12.44 18.70 -19.37
CA LYS A 5 11.10 18.54 -19.98
C LYS A 5 10.07 17.82 -19.10
N TYR A 6 10.47 17.32 -17.92
CA TYR A 6 9.57 16.65 -16.97
C TYR A 6 9.41 17.37 -15.62
N GLN A 7 9.95 18.59 -15.48
CA GLN A 7 9.54 19.50 -14.39
C GLN A 7 8.27 20.28 -14.78
N GLY A 8 7.34 19.65 -15.51
CA GLY A 8 5.99 20.19 -15.62
C GLY A 8 5.33 20.00 -14.26
N ASP A 9 4.91 21.11 -13.62
CA ASP A 9 4.28 21.20 -12.30
C ASP A 9 3.65 19.88 -11.83
N ALA A 10 4.46 19.03 -11.19
CA ALA A 10 3.98 17.85 -10.45
C ALA A 10 3.46 18.27 -9.08
N ASN A 11 2.98 19.52 -8.97
CA ASN A 11 2.35 20.02 -7.78
C ASN A 11 1.00 19.34 -7.70
N ALA A 12 0.78 18.56 -6.65
CA ALA A 12 -0.54 18.04 -6.32
C ALA A 12 -1.51 19.23 -6.28
N VAL A 13 -2.73 19.02 -6.79
CA VAL A 13 -3.76 20.06 -6.83
C VAL A 13 -5.05 19.50 -6.28
N VAL A 14 -5.60 20.17 -5.27
CA VAL A 14 -6.93 19.91 -4.76
C VAL A 14 -7.92 20.65 -5.65
N LYS A 15 -8.85 19.91 -6.26
CA LYS A 15 -9.82 20.46 -7.21
C LYS A 15 -11.16 20.66 -6.52
N PRO A 16 -11.87 21.77 -6.81
CA PRO A 16 -13.15 22.08 -6.16
C PRO A 16 -14.30 21.14 -6.53
N LEU A 17 -14.13 20.31 -7.57
CA LEU A 17 -15.18 19.38 -8.06
C LEU A 17 -15.02 17.94 -7.54
N ASP A 18 -13.98 17.66 -6.76
CA ASP A 18 -13.82 16.35 -6.14
C ASP A 18 -14.75 16.23 -4.90
N LYS A 19 -15.27 15.03 -4.62
CA LYS A 19 -16.10 14.75 -3.44
C LYS A 19 -15.25 14.64 -2.16
N GLY A 20 -15.90 14.69 -1.00
CA GLY A 20 -15.28 14.54 0.32
C GLY A 20 -14.48 15.75 0.78
N LEU A 21 -14.82 16.94 0.27
CA LEU A 21 -14.13 18.22 0.50
C LEU A 21 -15.12 19.30 0.94
N GLY A 22 -14.59 20.35 1.55
CA GLY A 22 -15.37 21.56 1.82
C GLY A 22 -15.41 22.53 0.64
N ALA A 23 -16.07 23.67 0.86
CA ALA A 23 -16.21 24.70 -0.15
C ALA A 23 -14.85 25.28 -0.55
N LEU A 24 -14.54 25.23 -1.86
CA LEU A 24 -13.28 25.72 -2.43
C LEU A 24 -13.58 26.56 -3.67
N GLU A 25 -13.12 27.81 -3.69
CA GLU A 25 -13.40 28.76 -4.81
C GLU A 25 -12.60 28.42 -6.07
N ALA A 26 -11.36 27.98 -5.91
CA ALA A 26 -10.46 27.65 -7.01
C ALA A 26 -9.52 26.51 -6.60
N ALA A 27 -9.00 25.80 -7.59
CA ALA A 27 -8.04 24.74 -7.35
C ALA A 27 -6.79 25.28 -6.62
N CYS A 28 -6.34 24.57 -5.59
CA CYS A 28 -5.25 25.03 -4.72
C CYS A 28 -4.23 23.92 -4.47
N ALA A 29 -3.04 24.29 -4.00
CA ALA A 29 -2.06 23.32 -3.54
C ALA A 29 -2.52 22.72 -2.19
N PRO A 30 -2.26 21.44 -1.89
CA PRO A 30 -2.76 20.83 -0.66
C PRO A 30 -2.19 21.48 0.62
N GLU A 31 -1.04 22.16 0.57
CA GLU A 31 -0.50 22.96 1.67
C GLU A 31 -1.44 24.11 2.10
N GLN A 32 -2.35 24.53 1.23
CA GLN A 32 -3.29 25.63 1.47
C GLN A 32 -4.59 25.17 2.13
N ILE A 33 -4.80 23.86 2.31
CA ILE A 33 -6.06 23.29 2.83
C ILE A 33 -6.26 23.64 4.30
N ALA A 34 -5.21 23.58 5.13
CA ALA A 34 -5.33 23.94 6.54
C ALA A 34 -5.87 25.38 6.75
N ALA A 35 -5.58 26.29 5.80
CA ALA A 35 -6.07 27.67 5.84
C ALA A 35 -7.58 27.80 5.57
N GLN A 36 -8.21 26.77 4.98
CA GLN A 36 -9.67 26.71 4.77
C GLN A 36 -10.44 26.44 6.06
N ARG A 37 -9.75 25.94 7.11
CA ARG A 37 -10.31 25.69 8.45
C ARG A 37 -11.55 24.80 8.46
N TRP A 38 -11.64 23.86 7.53
CA TRP A 38 -12.72 22.88 7.52
C TRP A 38 -12.62 21.95 8.73
N ASN A 39 -13.77 21.64 9.33
CA ASN A 39 -13.90 20.63 10.36
C ASN A 39 -15.01 19.65 9.99
N VAL A 40 -14.74 18.34 10.14
CA VAL A 40 -15.71 17.29 9.77
C VAL A 40 -17.00 17.39 10.58
N LEU A 41 -16.90 17.70 11.88
CA LEU A 41 -18.03 17.77 12.80
C LEU A 41 -18.85 19.06 12.66
N ASN A 42 -18.26 20.11 12.09
CA ASN A 42 -18.96 21.38 11.80
C ASN A 42 -19.70 21.35 10.45
N GLU A 43 -19.80 20.19 9.80
CA GLU A 43 -20.44 20.03 8.49
C GLU A 43 -19.74 20.81 7.36
N ASP A 44 -18.46 21.15 7.53
CA ASP A 44 -17.71 21.91 6.52
C ASP A 44 -17.35 21.07 5.28
N LEU A 45 -17.40 19.74 5.37
CA LEU A 45 -17.13 18.81 4.28
C LEU A 45 -18.44 18.26 3.72
N ASN A 46 -18.52 18.07 2.39
CA ASN A 46 -19.59 17.25 1.83
C ASN A 46 -19.38 15.77 2.19
N LEU A 47 -20.42 15.13 2.71
CA LEU A 47 -20.42 13.70 2.99
C LEU A 47 -21.13 12.93 1.86
N PRO A 48 -20.66 11.72 1.49
CA PRO A 48 -19.63 10.95 2.19
C PRO A 48 -18.22 11.52 2.01
N ALA A 49 -17.37 11.37 3.02
CA ALA A 49 -15.97 11.78 2.99
C ALA A 49 -15.05 10.68 3.54
N ALA A 50 -13.91 10.47 2.88
CA ALA A 50 -12.82 9.67 3.43
C ALA A 50 -11.88 10.54 4.27
N VAL A 51 -11.61 10.09 5.49
CA VAL A 51 -10.86 10.83 6.50
C VAL A 51 -9.74 9.98 7.08
N LEU A 52 -8.51 10.50 7.00
CA LEU A 52 -7.31 9.92 7.61
C LEU A 52 -7.00 10.63 8.94
N SER A 53 -6.84 9.88 10.02
CA SER A 53 -6.34 10.43 11.28
C SER A 53 -4.83 10.61 11.24
N GLN A 54 -4.37 11.85 11.40
CA GLN A 54 -2.93 12.18 11.39
C GLN A 54 -2.17 11.41 12.47
N SER A 55 -2.64 11.49 13.72
CA SER A 55 -1.99 10.87 14.88
C SER A 55 -1.85 9.36 14.72
N ARG A 56 -2.87 8.70 14.17
CA ARG A 56 -2.85 7.25 13.92
C ARG A 56 -1.94 6.86 12.77
N VAL A 57 -1.91 7.64 11.69
CA VAL A 57 -0.94 7.42 10.59
C VAL A 57 0.50 7.55 11.10
N GLU A 58 0.78 8.57 11.91
CA GLU A 58 2.10 8.78 12.52
C GLU A 58 2.49 7.64 13.47
N HIS A 59 1.56 7.19 14.32
CA HIS A 59 1.74 6.00 15.17
C HIS A 59 2.10 4.77 14.33
N ASN A 60 1.32 4.47 13.29
CA ASN A 60 1.52 3.30 12.44
C ASN A 60 2.87 3.32 11.70
N LEU A 61 3.28 4.48 11.20
CA LEU A 61 4.59 4.69 10.58
C LEU A 61 5.72 4.33 11.55
N ALA A 62 5.68 4.92 12.75
CA ALA A 62 6.70 4.70 13.77
C ALA A 62 6.73 3.24 14.24
N TRP A 63 5.56 2.65 14.45
CA TRP A 63 5.43 1.25 14.88
C TRP A 63 6.09 0.31 13.88
N MET A 64 5.76 0.44 12.60
CA MET A 64 6.26 -0.47 11.58
C MET A 64 7.74 -0.28 11.32
N GLN A 65 8.22 0.96 11.29
CA GLN A 65 9.65 1.21 11.18
C GLN A 65 10.43 0.57 12.32
N ARG A 66 9.93 0.67 13.56
CA ARG A 66 10.54 0.01 14.72
C ARG A 66 10.51 -1.51 14.57
N PHE A 67 9.37 -2.07 14.17
CA PHE A 67 9.21 -3.51 13.98
C PHE A 67 10.25 -4.09 13.02
N VAL A 68 10.38 -3.55 11.79
CA VAL A 68 11.37 -4.08 10.83
C VAL A 68 12.82 -3.86 11.28
N SER A 69 13.10 -2.77 11.99
CA SER A 69 14.45 -2.46 12.48
C SER A 69 14.94 -3.49 13.51
N GLU A 70 14.06 -4.02 14.35
CA GLU A 70 14.39 -5.08 15.33
C GLU A 70 14.85 -6.38 14.65
N TYR A 71 14.43 -6.62 13.40
CA TYR A 71 14.86 -7.76 12.58
C TYR A 71 16.04 -7.44 11.65
N GLY A 72 16.59 -6.22 11.69
CA GLY A 72 17.61 -5.76 10.75
C GLY A 72 17.10 -5.67 9.30
N ALA A 73 15.78 -5.71 9.10
CA ALA A 73 15.15 -5.65 7.79
C ALA A 73 14.88 -4.20 7.37
N LYS A 74 14.65 -4.01 6.08
CA LYS A 74 14.27 -2.74 5.47
C LYS A 74 12.83 -2.80 4.99
N LEU A 75 12.21 -1.63 4.84
CA LEU A 75 10.83 -1.50 4.40
C LEU A 75 10.74 -0.92 2.98
N ALA A 76 10.01 -1.58 2.09
CA ALA A 76 9.54 -1.02 0.83
C ALA A 76 8.03 -1.16 0.75
N PRO A 77 7.25 -0.33 1.47
CA PRO A 77 5.80 -0.53 1.60
C PRO A 77 5.10 -0.44 0.24
N HIS A 78 4.00 -1.17 0.10
CA HIS A 78 3.23 -1.20 -1.14
C HIS A 78 2.44 0.09 -1.34
N GLY A 79 2.85 0.90 -2.33
CA GLY A 79 2.16 2.14 -2.69
C GLY A 79 0.94 1.95 -3.60
N LYS A 80 0.80 0.78 -4.25
CA LYS A 80 -0.30 0.48 -5.19
C LYS A 80 -1.70 0.63 -4.57
N THR A 81 -1.77 0.52 -3.24
CA THR A 81 -3.01 0.49 -2.46
C THR A 81 -3.54 1.87 -2.14
N THR A 82 -2.68 2.88 -2.06
CA THR A 82 -3.08 4.26 -1.78
C THR A 82 -2.89 5.16 -2.99
N MET A 83 -1.88 4.87 -3.81
CA MET A 83 -1.42 5.73 -4.91
C MET A 83 -1.36 7.21 -4.51
N ALA A 84 -0.94 7.47 -3.27
CA ALA A 84 -0.91 8.79 -2.65
C ALA A 84 0.54 9.20 -2.37
N PRO A 85 1.20 9.93 -3.28
CA PRO A 85 2.61 10.29 -3.13
C PRO A 85 2.97 11.05 -1.85
N ARG A 86 2.05 11.83 -1.28
CA ARG A 86 2.24 12.44 0.04
C ARG A 86 2.43 11.42 1.16
N LEU A 87 1.70 10.30 1.12
CA LEU A 87 1.94 9.20 2.06
C LEU A 87 3.28 8.54 1.78
N PHE A 88 3.67 8.37 0.51
CA PHE A 88 4.99 7.81 0.16
C PHE A 88 6.13 8.66 0.73
N GLN A 89 6.01 9.99 0.65
CA GLN A 89 6.98 10.91 1.23
C GLN A 89 7.06 10.76 2.76
N ARG A 90 5.93 10.63 3.46
CA ARG A 90 5.92 10.38 4.91
C ARG A 90 6.58 9.04 5.25
N GLN A 91 6.36 7.99 4.46
CA GLN A 91 6.99 6.68 4.64
C GLN A 91 8.51 6.73 4.42
N LEU A 92 8.96 7.42 3.37
CA LEU A 92 10.38 7.61 3.07
C LEU A 92 11.07 8.46 4.13
N ALA A 93 10.45 9.55 4.58
CA ALA A 93 10.94 10.37 5.68
C ALA A 93 11.02 9.59 7.01
N GLY A 94 10.11 8.62 7.20
CA GLY A 94 10.12 7.68 8.32
C GLY A 94 11.16 6.55 8.22
N GLY A 95 11.94 6.46 7.14
CA GLY A 95 13.02 5.49 7.01
C GLY A 95 12.75 4.32 6.06
N ALA A 96 11.67 4.34 5.28
CA ALA A 96 11.46 3.35 4.23
C ALA A 96 12.61 3.37 3.21
N TRP A 97 13.09 2.18 2.81
CA TRP A 97 14.18 2.00 1.85
C TRP A 97 13.77 2.42 0.43
N GLY A 98 12.51 2.22 0.06
CA GLY A 98 11.92 2.58 -1.23
C GLY A 98 10.41 2.39 -1.21
N ILE A 99 9.74 2.45 -2.36
CA ILE A 99 8.30 2.17 -2.47
C ILE A 99 8.07 1.00 -3.41
N THR A 100 7.22 0.06 -3.01
CA THR A 100 6.84 -1.07 -3.87
C THR A 100 5.60 -0.72 -4.69
N LEU A 101 5.69 -0.84 -6.01
CA LEU A 101 4.61 -0.55 -6.96
C LEU A 101 4.35 -1.76 -7.87
N ALA A 102 3.29 -1.70 -8.68
CA ALA A 102 2.87 -2.82 -9.51
C ALA A 102 2.94 -2.55 -11.02
N THR A 103 3.03 -1.28 -11.46
CA THR A 103 3.02 -0.94 -12.88
C THR A 103 3.97 0.21 -13.23
N ALA A 104 4.36 0.29 -14.50
CA ALA A 104 5.15 1.40 -15.04
C ALA A 104 4.46 2.77 -14.85
N HIS A 105 3.12 2.81 -14.97
CA HIS A 105 2.32 4.01 -14.71
C HIS A 105 2.51 4.51 -13.28
N GLN A 106 2.34 3.62 -12.30
CA GLN A 106 2.50 3.94 -10.88
C GLN A 106 3.93 4.40 -10.59
N THR A 107 4.94 3.71 -11.14
CA THR A 107 6.35 4.09 -10.99
C THR A 107 6.62 5.50 -11.49
N ARG A 108 6.07 5.87 -12.65
CA ARG A 108 6.21 7.23 -13.19
C ARG A 108 5.59 8.29 -12.28
N ILE A 109 4.42 8.02 -11.72
CA ILE A 109 3.77 8.93 -10.76
C ILE A 109 4.65 9.11 -9.51
N ALA A 110 5.10 8.00 -8.92
CA ALA A 110 5.95 8.05 -7.73
C ALA A 110 7.25 8.80 -7.99
N TYR A 111 7.90 8.54 -9.14
CA TYR A 111 9.10 9.25 -9.57
C TYR A 111 8.88 10.76 -9.70
N ALA A 112 7.79 11.18 -10.36
CA ALA A 112 7.44 12.59 -10.53
C ALA A 112 7.26 13.32 -9.18
N HIS A 113 6.85 12.60 -8.14
CA HIS A 113 6.66 13.12 -6.78
C HIS A 113 7.84 12.87 -5.84
N GLY A 114 9.04 12.61 -6.38
CA GLY A 114 10.28 12.58 -5.62
C GLY A 114 10.70 11.20 -5.11
N VAL A 115 9.96 10.12 -5.40
CA VAL A 115 10.43 8.77 -5.05
C VAL A 115 11.62 8.40 -5.94
N ARG A 116 12.74 8.03 -5.32
CA ARG A 116 13.99 7.70 -6.04
C ARG A 116 14.40 6.22 -5.98
N ARG A 117 13.69 5.40 -5.21
CA ARG A 117 13.85 3.95 -5.21
C ARG A 117 12.51 3.25 -5.33
N VAL A 118 12.31 2.49 -6.40
CA VAL A 118 11.08 1.74 -6.64
C VAL A 118 11.37 0.27 -6.89
N LEU A 119 10.68 -0.57 -6.14
CA LEU A 119 10.61 -2.01 -6.38
C LEU A 119 9.27 -2.29 -7.08
N MET A 120 9.28 -2.50 -8.39
CA MET A 120 8.09 -2.96 -9.10
C MET A 120 7.95 -4.47 -8.84
N ALA A 121 7.13 -4.85 -7.86
CA ALA A 121 6.84 -6.25 -7.54
C ALA A 121 5.85 -6.85 -8.55
N ASN A 122 6.25 -6.81 -9.82
CA ASN A 122 5.54 -7.33 -10.99
C ASN A 122 6.50 -7.43 -12.19
N GLN A 123 6.14 -8.22 -13.20
CA GLN A 123 6.85 -8.30 -14.47
C GLN A 123 6.68 -7.02 -15.29
N LEU A 124 7.76 -6.54 -15.90
CA LEU A 124 7.73 -5.40 -16.82
C LEU A 124 7.58 -5.87 -18.27
N VAL A 125 6.35 -5.84 -18.77
CA VAL A 125 6.01 -6.30 -20.13
C VAL A 125 5.41 -5.18 -20.97
N GLY A 126 5.72 -5.19 -22.27
CA GLY A 126 5.15 -4.29 -23.28
C GLY A 126 6.00 -3.05 -23.56
N LYS A 127 6.15 -2.73 -24.85
CA LYS A 127 7.07 -1.68 -25.35
C LYS A 127 6.86 -0.32 -24.68
N ARG A 128 5.61 0.12 -24.49
CA ARG A 128 5.35 1.44 -23.88
C ARG A 128 5.69 1.46 -22.39
N ASN A 129 5.41 0.38 -21.67
CA ASN A 129 5.78 0.27 -20.26
C ASN A 129 7.30 0.31 -20.10
N MET A 130 8.03 -0.47 -20.90
CA MET A 130 9.50 -0.42 -20.91
C MET A 130 10.05 0.96 -21.27
N ALA A 131 9.42 1.65 -22.24
CA ALA A 131 9.82 3.01 -22.63
C ALA A 131 9.70 4.01 -21.46
N ILE A 132 8.62 3.92 -20.66
CA ILE A 132 8.47 4.75 -19.46
C ILE A 132 9.67 4.54 -18.54
N LEU A 133 10.03 3.29 -18.21
CA LEU A 133 11.15 3.04 -17.30
C LEU A 133 12.50 3.43 -17.90
N ALA A 134 12.69 3.27 -19.21
CA ALA A 134 13.91 3.74 -19.88
C ALA A 134 14.08 5.26 -19.83
N GLU A 135 12.98 6.02 -19.90
CA GLU A 135 12.97 7.47 -19.68
C GLU A 135 13.39 7.80 -18.24
N LEU A 136 12.83 7.11 -17.23
CA LEU A 136 13.16 7.37 -15.82
C LEU A 136 14.60 6.96 -15.47
N LEU A 137 15.09 5.85 -16.01
CA LEU A 137 16.47 5.36 -15.84
C LEU A 137 17.51 6.24 -16.56
N ALA A 138 17.09 7.32 -17.22
CA ALA A 138 18.01 8.40 -17.63
C ALA A 138 18.60 9.14 -16.43
N ASP A 139 17.85 9.19 -15.33
CA ASP A 139 18.26 9.81 -14.09
C ASP A 139 19.13 8.83 -13.30
N PRO A 140 20.44 9.10 -13.13
CA PRO A 140 21.34 8.21 -12.40
C PRO A 140 21.03 8.11 -10.90
N THR A 141 20.18 9.00 -10.37
CA THR A 141 19.73 8.96 -8.97
C THR A 141 18.53 8.04 -8.74
N PHE A 142 17.92 7.52 -9.82
CA PHE A 142 16.76 6.64 -9.75
C PHE A 142 17.18 5.17 -9.75
N GLU A 143 16.81 4.45 -8.69
CA GLU A 143 17.02 3.02 -8.56
C GLU A 143 15.70 2.26 -8.77
N PHE A 144 15.67 1.36 -9.74
CA PHE A 144 14.49 0.59 -10.12
C PHE A 144 14.77 -0.91 -10.18
N PHE A 145 13.79 -1.70 -9.75
CA PHE A 145 13.77 -3.16 -9.86
C PHE A 145 12.44 -3.60 -10.48
N CYS A 146 12.45 -4.63 -11.32
CA CYS A 146 11.25 -5.40 -11.68
C CYS A 146 11.47 -6.90 -11.52
N LEU A 147 10.41 -7.69 -11.64
CA LEU A 147 10.48 -9.14 -11.49
C LEU A 147 10.65 -9.84 -12.84
N VAL A 148 11.35 -10.98 -12.82
CA VAL A 148 11.38 -11.94 -13.92
C VAL A 148 11.14 -13.35 -13.40
N ASP A 149 10.34 -14.12 -14.14
CA ASP A 149 10.06 -15.53 -13.84
C ASP A 149 10.08 -16.43 -15.09
N ALA A 150 10.44 -15.88 -16.26
CA ALA A 150 10.57 -16.62 -17.51
C ALA A 150 11.69 -16.07 -18.40
N ALA A 151 12.35 -16.95 -19.16
CA ALA A 151 13.42 -16.58 -20.10
C ALA A 151 12.98 -15.52 -21.12
N ASP A 152 11.77 -15.66 -21.68
CA ASP A 152 11.21 -14.73 -22.66
C ASP A 152 11.13 -13.29 -22.14
N GLN A 153 10.92 -13.09 -20.84
CA GLN A 153 10.89 -11.76 -20.23
C GLN A 153 12.29 -11.15 -20.20
N VAL A 154 13.29 -11.94 -19.83
CA VAL A 154 14.69 -11.52 -19.82
C VAL A 154 15.15 -11.16 -21.24
N ASP A 155 14.82 -12.00 -22.23
CA ASP A 155 15.18 -11.76 -23.63
C ASP A 155 14.49 -10.48 -24.19
N GLN A 156 13.23 -10.23 -23.83
CA GLN A 156 12.52 -9.00 -24.17
C GLN A 156 13.15 -7.75 -23.53
N LEU A 157 13.48 -7.83 -22.24
CA LEU A 157 14.15 -6.74 -21.52
C LEU A 157 15.53 -6.47 -22.12
N ALA A 158 16.32 -7.50 -22.39
CA ALA A 158 17.64 -7.37 -23.01
C ALA A 158 17.56 -6.72 -24.41
N ALA A 159 16.62 -7.16 -25.25
CA ALA A 159 16.41 -6.60 -26.58
C ALA A 159 16.01 -5.11 -26.56
N PHE A 160 15.26 -4.69 -25.54
CA PHE A 160 14.82 -3.30 -25.39
C PHE A 160 15.89 -2.41 -24.74
N PHE A 161 16.38 -2.80 -23.56
CA PHE A 161 17.30 -2.01 -22.74
C PHE A 161 18.76 -2.09 -23.21
N GLY A 162 19.17 -3.20 -23.82
CA GLY A 162 20.51 -3.35 -24.41
C GLY A 162 20.77 -2.33 -25.51
N LYS A 163 19.77 -2.06 -26.37
CA LYS A 163 19.86 -1.01 -27.40
C LYS A 163 19.96 0.40 -26.83
N ALA A 164 19.43 0.63 -25.64
CA ALA A 164 19.46 1.92 -24.97
C ALA A 164 20.77 2.17 -24.19
N GLY A 165 21.65 1.16 -24.07
CA GLY A 165 22.88 1.24 -23.27
C GLY A 165 22.62 1.46 -21.78
N ARG A 166 21.42 1.12 -21.28
CA ARG A 166 20.97 1.36 -19.92
C ARG A 166 20.50 0.06 -19.29
N PRO A 167 21.32 -0.57 -18.44
CA PRO A 167 20.96 -1.86 -17.87
C PRO A 167 19.81 -1.71 -16.87
N ILE A 168 18.91 -2.68 -16.86
CA ILE A 168 17.79 -2.74 -15.90
C ILE A 168 18.07 -3.78 -14.82
N GLN A 169 17.74 -3.48 -13.56
CA GLN A 169 17.88 -4.45 -12.47
C GLN A 169 16.62 -5.30 -12.34
N VAL A 170 16.81 -6.60 -12.15
CA VAL A 170 15.72 -7.57 -11.98
C VAL A 170 15.92 -8.43 -10.74
N LEU A 171 14.80 -8.90 -10.18
CA LEU A 171 14.77 -9.93 -9.16
C LEU A 171 14.11 -11.18 -9.77
N ILE A 172 14.64 -12.36 -9.49
CA ILE A 172 13.96 -13.60 -9.86
C ILE A 172 12.80 -13.81 -8.88
N GLU A 173 11.57 -13.86 -9.38
CA GLU A 173 10.40 -14.21 -8.58
C GLU A 173 10.31 -15.74 -8.48
N LEU A 174 10.32 -16.28 -7.25
CA LEU A 174 9.96 -17.66 -7.01
C LEU A 174 8.45 -17.73 -6.74
N GLY A 175 7.82 -18.84 -7.10
CA GLY A 175 6.43 -19.08 -6.76
C GLY A 175 6.12 -20.56 -6.58
N VAL A 176 4.84 -20.83 -6.34
CA VAL A 176 4.34 -22.17 -6.01
C VAL A 176 3.32 -22.65 -7.04
N GLN A 177 3.20 -23.96 -7.17
CA GLN A 177 2.19 -24.57 -8.02
C GLN A 177 0.77 -24.16 -7.59
N GLY A 178 -0.10 -23.86 -8.55
CA GLY A 178 -1.44 -23.32 -8.29
C GLY A 178 -1.46 -21.89 -7.71
N GLY A 179 -0.28 -21.25 -7.59
CA GLY A 179 -0.15 -19.85 -7.19
C GLY A 179 -0.38 -18.87 -8.34
N ARG A 180 0.32 -17.72 -8.30
CA ARG A 180 0.21 -16.65 -9.30
C ARG A 180 1.35 -16.70 -10.33
N THR A 181 2.36 -15.85 -10.17
CA THR A 181 3.59 -15.73 -10.97
C THR A 181 4.75 -16.44 -10.27
N GLY A 182 5.96 -16.42 -10.85
CA GLY A 182 7.19 -16.99 -10.30
C GLY A 182 7.63 -18.30 -10.95
N VAL A 183 8.92 -18.62 -10.83
CA VAL A 183 9.45 -19.93 -11.24
C VAL A 183 8.91 -21.02 -10.32
N ARG A 184 8.63 -22.20 -10.86
CA ARG A 184 8.01 -23.34 -10.16
C ARG A 184 9.00 -24.43 -9.78
N ASP A 185 10.09 -24.56 -10.54
CA ASP A 185 11.07 -25.63 -10.41
C ASP A 185 12.45 -25.19 -10.89
N ASP A 186 13.44 -26.06 -10.67
CA ASP A 186 14.85 -25.83 -11.03
C ASP A 186 15.06 -25.66 -12.54
N ALA A 187 14.26 -26.31 -13.38
CA ALA A 187 14.39 -26.20 -14.83
C ALA A 187 13.96 -24.82 -15.33
N GLN A 188 12.87 -24.28 -14.78
CA GLN A 188 12.42 -22.91 -15.04
C GLN A 188 13.43 -21.90 -14.50
N LEU A 189 13.94 -22.10 -13.28
CA LEU A 189 14.98 -21.24 -12.71
C LEU A 189 16.23 -21.23 -13.60
N GLN A 190 16.71 -22.40 -14.04
CA GLN A 190 17.87 -22.50 -14.92
C GLN A 190 17.63 -21.80 -16.26
N SER A 191 16.43 -21.94 -16.84
CA SER A 191 16.07 -21.25 -18.09
C SER A 191 16.16 -19.72 -17.95
N VAL A 192 15.70 -19.16 -16.83
CA VAL A 192 15.85 -17.72 -16.52
C VAL A 192 17.32 -17.33 -16.36
N LEU A 193 18.13 -18.14 -15.67
CA LEU A 193 19.56 -17.88 -15.47
C LEU A 193 20.37 -17.94 -16.78
N ASP A 194 20.02 -18.86 -17.67
CA ASP A 194 20.63 -18.96 -19.00
C ASP A 194 20.29 -17.71 -19.83
N ALA A 195 19.05 -17.24 -19.76
CA ALA A 195 18.64 -15.99 -20.42
C ALA A 195 19.38 -14.76 -19.85
N LEU A 196 19.55 -14.69 -18.53
CA LEU A 196 20.32 -13.62 -17.88
C LEU A 196 21.79 -13.63 -18.31
N THR A 197 22.37 -14.81 -18.52
CA THR A 197 23.73 -14.95 -19.06
C THR A 197 23.80 -14.43 -20.50
N ARG A 198 22.82 -14.75 -21.35
CA ARG A 198 22.75 -14.24 -22.74
C ARG A 198 22.51 -12.73 -22.83
N ALA A 199 21.89 -12.13 -21.81
CA ALA A 199 21.58 -10.70 -21.79
C ALA A 199 22.83 -9.80 -21.66
N ASP A 200 24.01 -10.38 -21.40
CA ASP A 200 25.32 -9.71 -21.40
C ASP A 200 25.34 -8.36 -20.65
N GLY A 201 24.75 -8.37 -19.44
CA GLY A 201 24.71 -7.21 -18.56
C GLY A 201 23.65 -6.14 -18.88
N ALA A 202 22.88 -6.27 -19.98
CA ALA A 202 21.72 -5.41 -20.24
C ALA A 202 20.59 -5.62 -19.23
N VAL A 203 20.50 -6.82 -18.67
CA VAL A 203 19.61 -7.18 -17.56
C VAL A 203 20.50 -7.65 -16.40
N LYS A 204 20.42 -6.96 -15.26
CA LYS A 204 21.27 -7.19 -14.10
C LYS A 204 20.51 -7.90 -12.99
N LEU A 205 20.96 -9.10 -12.63
CA LEU A 205 20.35 -9.84 -11.52
C LEU A 205 20.72 -9.18 -10.19
N ALA A 206 19.74 -8.57 -9.52
CA ALA A 206 19.92 -7.89 -8.25
C ALA A 206 19.54 -8.74 -7.03
N GLY A 207 18.84 -9.86 -7.23
CA GLY A 207 18.49 -10.78 -6.15
C GLY A 207 17.21 -11.59 -6.41
N VAL A 208 16.50 -11.92 -5.33
CA VAL A 208 15.36 -12.86 -5.32
C VAL A 208 14.15 -12.22 -4.65
N GLU A 209 12.98 -12.47 -5.22
CA GLU A 209 11.70 -12.04 -4.69
C GLU A 209 10.74 -13.23 -4.51
N VAL A 210 9.86 -13.12 -3.52
CA VAL A 210 8.71 -14.01 -3.34
C VAL A 210 7.47 -13.25 -2.89
N TYR A 211 6.30 -13.83 -3.18
CA TYR A 211 5.03 -13.47 -2.57
C TYR A 211 4.43 -14.66 -1.81
N GLU A 212 4.63 -14.70 -0.49
CA GLU A 212 4.21 -15.81 0.37
C GLU A 212 2.71 -15.86 0.62
N GLY A 213 1.99 -14.76 0.41
CA GLY A 213 0.55 -14.64 0.69
C GLY A 213 -0.38 -15.47 -0.20
N VAL A 214 0.15 -16.28 -1.13
CA VAL A 214 -0.64 -17.30 -1.86
C VAL A 214 -0.73 -18.62 -1.10
N ILE A 215 0.09 -18.82 -0.08
CA ILE A 215 0.10 -20.01 0.78
C ILE A 215 -0.68 -19.69 2.06
N LYS A 216 -1.42 -20.68 2.58
CA LYS A 216 -2.27 -20.52 3.77
C LYS A 216 -1.59 -21.02 5.05
N GLU A 217 -0.93 -22.16 4.96
CA GLU A 217 -0.32 -22.82 6.12
C GLU A 217 1.06 -22.23 6.45
N GLU A 218 1.29 -21.89 7.72
CA GLU A 218 2.55 -21.25 8.15
C GLU A 218 3.78 -22.12 7.86
N ALA A 219 3.68 -23.44 8.07
CA ALA A 219 4.80 -24.36 7.82
C ALA A 219 5.24 -24.36 6.35
N ASP A 220 4.28 -24.29 5.43
CA ASP A 220 4.55 -24.21 4.00
C ASP A 220 5.11 -22.85 3.60
N ILE A 221 4.62 -21.76 4.23
CA ILE A 221 5.18 -20.41 4.09
C ILE A 221 6.65 -20.41 4.50
N ARG A 222 7.00 -20.95 5.68
CA ARG A 222 8.38 -21.03 6.16
C ARG A 222 9.26 -21.84 5.22
N THR A 223 8.78 -22.98 4.73
CA THR A 223 9.50 -23.82 3.76
C THR A 223 9.79 -23.05 2.46
N PHE A 224 8.80 -22.30 1.96
CA PHE A 224 8.94 -21.48 0.76
C PHE A 224 9.93 -20.33 0.95
N LEU A 225 9.91 -19.66 2.10
CA LEU A 225 10.87 -18.61 2.45
C LEU A 225 12.30 -19.17 2.57
N GLN A 226 12.46 -20.35 3.17
CA GLN A 226 13.75 -21.04 3.26
C GLN A 226 14.30 -21.43 1.89
N CYS A 227 13.42 -21.83 0.95
CA CYS A 227 13.79 -22.04 -0.44
C CYS A 227 14.34 -20.75 -1.07
N ALA A 228 13.69 -19.60 -0.85
CA ALA A 228 14.19 -18.31 -1.35
C ALA A 228 15.58 -17.95 -0.79
N VAL A 229 15.81 -18.18 0.50
CA VAL A 229 17.13 -17.99 1.13
C VAL A 229 18.18 -18.91 0.51
N LYS A 230 17.84 -20.18 0.28
CA LYS A 230 18.74 -21.15 -0.37
C LYS A 230 19.10 -20.70 -1.79
N VAL A 231 18.11 -20.37 -2.62
CA VAL A 231 18.33 -19.90 -4.00
C VAL A 231 19.21 -18.65 -4.00
N MET A 232 18.94 -17.69 -3.11
CA MET A 232 19.75 -16.48 -2.98
C MET A 232 21.22 -16.80 -2.63
N GLY A 233 21.45 -17.75 -1.73
CA GLY A 233 22.79 -18.22 -1.37
C GLY A 233 23.52 -18.94 -2.52
N ASP A 234 22.80 -19.76 -3.30
CA ASP A 234 23.37 -20.46 -4.44
C ASP A 234 23.75 -19.47 -5.58
N LEU A 235 22.92 -18.44 -5.81
CA LEU A 235 23.24 -17.36 -6.75
C LEU A 235 24.46 -16.54 -6.32
N ALA A 236 24.61 -16.26 -5.03
CA ALA A 236 25.78 -15.57 -4.49
C ALA A 236 27.06 -16.40 -4.67
N LYS A 237 27.05 -17.68 -4.28
CA LYS A 237 28.18 -18.60 -4.47
C LYS A 237 28.58 -18.76 -5.93
N GLY A 238 27.60 -18.76 -6.83
CA GLY A 238 27.82 -18.82 -8.28
C GLY A 238 28.29 -17.51 -8.91
N GLY A 239 28.48 -16.43 -8.13
CA GLY A 239 28.88 -15.11 -8.66
C GLY A 239 27.87 -14.49 -9.62
N ARG A 240 26.58 -14.87 -9.50
CA ARG A 240 25.52 -14.46 -10.44
C ARG A 240 24.90 -13.10 -10.11
N LEU A 241 25.06 -12.62 -8.86
CA LEU A 241 24.48 -11.36 -8.39
C LEU A 241 25.31 -10.16 -8.88
N GLN A 242 24.65 -9.20 -9.52
CA GLN A 242 25.25 -8.02 -10.16
C GLN A 242 24.91 -6.71 -9.44
N ARG A 243 24.36 -6.80 -8.22
CA ARG A 243 24.15 -5.68 -7.29
C ARG A 243 24.75 -6.03 -5.93
N THR A 244 25.38 -5.05 -5.28
CA THR A 244 25.81 -5.15 -3.88
C THR A 244 25.36 -3.90 -3.10
N PRO A 245 24.63 -4.05 -1.98
CA PRO A 245 24.06 -5.28 -1.44
C PRO A 245 23.11 -5.97 -2.43
N ALA A 246 22.96 -7.29 -2.36
CA ALA A 246 21.92 -7.95 -3.15
C ALA A 246 20.56 -7.84 -2.43
N VAL A 247 19.43 -8.06 -3.12
CA VAL A 247 18.09 -7.87 -2.53
C VAL A 247 17.40 -9.22 -2.34
N LEU A 248 16.97 -9.52 -1.11
CA LEU A 248 16.05 -10.62 -0.84
C LEU A 248 14.76 -10.01 -0.28
N THR A 249 13.64 -10.28 -0.93
CA THR A 249 12.38 -9.61 -0.57
C THR A 249 11.17 -10.53 -0.60
N GLY A 250 10.35 -10.41 0.45
CA GLY A 250 9.06 -11.08 0.60
C GLY A 250 7.98 -10.02 0.78
N ALA A 251 6.71 -10.34 0.55
CA ALA A 251 5.68 -9.33 0.76
C ALA A 251 5.64 -8.94 2.22
N GLY A 252 5.54 -9.91 3.13
CA GLY A 252 5.35 -9.60 4.54
C GLY A 252 4.13 -8.71 4.68
N SER A 253 2.97 -9.18 4.19
CA SER A 253 1.71 -8.45 4.33
C SER A 253 0.93 -9.00 5.52
N ALA A 254 0.34 -10.18 5.39
CA ALA A 254 -0.30 -10.87 6.50
C ALA A 254 0.69 -11.68 7.37
N TRP A 255 1.92 -11.87 6.90
CA TRP A 255 2.95 -12.73 7.51
C TRP A 255 4.29 -12.01 7.68
N TYR A 256 4.25 -10.68 7.90
CA TYR A 256 5.47 -9.88 7.97
C TYR A 256 6.43 -10.31 9.09
N ASP A 257 5.89 -10.84 10.18
CA ASP A 257 6.61 -11.47 11.28
C ASP A 257 7.41 -12.70 10.81
N VAL A 258 6.74 -13.63 10.13
CA VAL A 258 7.36 -14.89 9.67
C VAL A 258 8.41 -14.62 8.58
N VAL A 259 8.12 -13.70 7.65
CA VAL A 259 9.08 -13.30 6.63
C VAL A 259 10.32 -12.65 7.26
N ALA A 260 10.12 -11.74 8.22
CA ALA A 260 11.23 -11.10 8.93
C ALA A 260 12.09 -12.13 9.68
N GLU A 261 11.46 -13.08 10.39
CA GLU A 261 12.16 -14.15 11.11
C GLU A 261 12.98 -15.06 10.20
N GLU A 262 12.42 -15.56 9.11
CA GLU A 262 13.14 -16.47 8.21
C GLU A 262 14.23 -15.76 7.43
N PHE A 263 13.99 -14.53 6.96
CA PHE A 263 14.99 -13.79 6.18
C PHE A 263 16.08 -13.15 7.03
N ALA A 264 15.83 -12.83 8.31
CA ALA A 264 16.88 -12.36 9.22
C ALA A 264 18.01 -13.40 9.42
N LYS A 265 17.74 -14.68 9.16
CA LYS A 265 18.73 -15.77 9.21
C LYS A 265 19.57 -15.88 7.94
N ALA A 266 19.23 -15.16 6.87
CA ALA A 266 19.90 -15.27 5.58
C ALA A 266 21.33 -14.74 5.65
N ASN A 267 22.31 -15.62 5.44
CA ASN A 267 23.71 -15.25 5.27
C ASN A 267 24.22 -15.82 3.96
N ILE A 268 24.49 -14.94 3.00
CA ILE A 268 24.96 -15.31 1.66
C ILE A 268 26.45 -15.03 1.46
N GLY A 269 27.19 -14.70 2.53
CA GLY A 269 28.64 -14.39 2.46
C GLY A 269 28.98 -13.04 1.83
N GLN A 270 27.98 -12.20 1.52
CA GLN A 270 28.13 -10.86 0.98
C GLN A 270 26.99 -9.94 1.51
N PRO A 271 27.11 -8.60 1.39
CA PRO A 271 26.06 -7.69 1.87
C PRO A 271 24.69 -7.99 1.25
N LEU A 272 23.66 -8.02 2.10
CA LEU A 272 22.28 -8.38 1.73
C LEU A 272 21.30 -7.35 2.30
N ASP A 273 20.44 -6.82 1.43
CA ASP A 273 19.26 -6.04 1.80
C ASP A 273 18.07 -7.01 1.91
N VAL A 274 17.66 -7.33 3.14
CA VAL A 274 16.36 -7.98 3.40
C VAL A 274 15.27 -6.91 3.38
N VAL A 275 14.36 -6.97 2.42
CA VAL A 275 13.33 -5.94 2.21
C VAL A 275 11.93 -6.52 2.33
N LEU A 276 11.14 -6.05 3.30
CA LEU A 276 9.71 -6.39 3.43
C LEU A 276 8.84 -5.38 2.69
N ARG A 277 7.70 -5.82 2.16
CA ARG A 277 6.79 -4.99 1.36
C ARG A 277 5.35 -4.99 1.92
N PRO A 278 5.14 -4.61 3.19
CA PRO A 278 3.80 -4.63 3.76
C PRO A 278 2.85 -3.72 2.99
N GLY A 279 1.58 -4.14 2.96
CA GLY A 279 0.47 -3.42 2.36
C GLY A 279 -0.04 -2.26 3.22
N CYS A 280 -1.32 -2.33 3.61
CA CYS A 280 -2.07 -1.22 4.21
C CYS A 280 -1.78 -0.94 5.68
N TYR A 281 -0.51 -0.96 6.08
CA TYR A 281 -0.11 -0.72 7.46
C TYR A 281 -0.44 0.71 7.97
N LEU A 282 -0.58 1.72 7.10
CA LEU A 282 -0.87 3.11 7.50
C LEU A 282 -2.29 3.30 8.00
N THR A 283 -3.21 2.49 7.50
CA THR A 283 -4.64 2.65 7.72
C THR A 283 -5.26 1.39 8.30
N HIS A 284 -4.43 0.61 9.02
CA HIS A 284 -4.67 -0.76 9.45
C HIS A 284 -6.13 -1.17 9.58
N ASP A 285 -6.44 -2.32 9.02
CA ASP A 285 -7.79 -2.71 8.72
C ASP A 285 -8.38 -3.64 9.79
N VAL A 286 -9.65 -3.44 10.10
CA VAL A 286 -10.46 -4.30 10.96
C VAL A 286 -10.79 -5.67 10.35
N GLY A 287 -10.58 -5.86 9.05
CA GLY A 287 -10.76 -7.11 8.28
C GLY A 287 -9.55 -8.05 8.30
N ILE A 288 -8.96 -8.33 7.13
CA ILE A 288 -7.95 -9.39 6.91
C ILE A 288 -6.74 -9.26 7.84
N TYR A 289 -6.38 -8.04 8.23
CA TYR A 289 -5.22 -7.78 9.08
C TYR A 289 -5.49 -7.98 10.57
N ARG A 290 -6.76 -8.02 11.01
CA ARG A 290 -7.10 -8.30 12.42
C ARG A 290 -6.65 -9.69 12.84
N ALA A 291 -6.88 -10.70 11.99
CA ALA A 291 -6.44 -12.07 12.27
C ALA A 291 -4.91 -12.20 12.29
N ALA A 292 -4.23 -11.51 11.36
CA ALA A 292 -2.77 -11.43 11.34
C ALA A 292 -2.24 -10.74 12.61
N GLN A 293 -2.85 -9.62 13.01
CA GLN A 293 -2.46 -8.88 14.21
C GLN A 293 -2.68 -9.71 15.47
N ALA A 294 -3.82 -10.39 15.61
CA ALA A 294 -4.09 -11.26 16.75
C ALA A 294 -3.08 -12.41 16.86
N ARG A 295 -2.66 -13.01 15.73
CA ARG A 295 -1.61 -14.03 15.69
C ARG A 295 -0.26 -13.45 16.15
N ILE A 296 0.09 -12.26 15.64
CA ILE A 296 1.34 -11.58 15.95
C ILE A 296 1.40 -11.19 17.43
N ASP A 297 0.31 -10.62 17.94
CA ASP A 297 0.17 -10.24 19.34
C ASP A 297 0.17 -11.46 20.26
N ALA A 298 -0.26 -12.64 19.79
CA ALA A 298 -0.20 -13.87 20.58
C ALA A 298 1.21 -14.50 20.57
N ASN A 299 1.88 -14.52 19.42
CA ASN A 299 2.99 -15.44 19.19
C ASN A 299 4.34 -14.76 18.91
N ASN A 300 4.38 -13.48 18.55
CA ASN A 300 5.61 -12.81 18.12
C ASN A 300 6.32 -12.10 19.29
N PRO A 301 7.55 -12.51 19.67
CA PRO A 301 8.24 -11.95 20.83
C PRO A 301 8.67 -10.48 20.67
N ILE A 302 8.79 -9.95 19.45
CA ILE A 302 9.07 -8.52 19.21
C ILE A 302 7.79 -7.70 19.34
N ALA A 303 6.66 -8.15 18.79
CA ALA A 303 5.38 -7.48 18.97
C ALA A 303 4.96 -7.40 20.44
N HIS A 304 5.15 -8.49 21.21
CA HIS A 304 4.96 -8.52 22.67
C HIS A 304 5.78 -7.44 23.40
N LYS A 305 7.04 -7.23 22.97
CA LYS A 305 7.91 -6.18 23.54
C LYS A 305 7.44 -4.77 23.17
N MET A 306 6.82 -4.58 22.01
CA MET A 306 6.34 -3.28 21.53
C MET A 306 5.08 -2.80 22.26
N ARG A 307 4.32 -3.70 22.92
CA ARG A 307 3.15 -3.40 23.78
C ARG A 307 2.11 -2.47 23.14
N SER A 308 2.01 -2.51 21.82
CA SER A 308 1.09 -1.72 21.02
C SER A 308 0.91 -2.41 19.68
N SER A 309 -0.18 -2.12 18.99
CA SER A 309 -0.51 -2.68 17.68
C SER A 309 -0.81 -1.54 16.69
N LEU A 310 -0.93 -1.88 15.41
CA LEU A 310 -1.38 -0.93 14.40
C LEU A 310 -2.82 -0.46 14.67
N LEU A 311 -3.10 0.80 14.33
CA LEU A 311 -4.39 1.45 14.58
C LEU A 311 -5.15 1.69 13.26
N PRO A 312 -6.49 1.53 13.23
CA PRO A 312 -7.28 1.94 12.08
C PRO A 312 -7.25 3.46 11.94
N ALA A 313 -6.74 3.93 10.82
CA ALA A 313 -6.49 5.35 10.58
C ALA A 313 -7.33 5.94 9.45
N LEU A 314 -8.08 5.14 8.70
CA LEU A 314 -8.98 5.59 7.64
C LEU A 314 -10.42 5.28 8.02
N GLN A 315 -11.27 6.30 8.01
CA GLN A 315 -12.71 6.18 8.23
C GLN A 315 -13.47 6.82 7.07
N LEU A 316 -14.66 6.29 6.80
CA LEU A 316 -15.64 6.95 5.93
C LEU A 316 -16.71 7.59 6.80
N TRP A 317 -16.97 8.87 6.60
CA TRP A 317 -18.04 9.60 7.28
C TRP A 317 -19.21 9.78 6.32
N ALA A 318 -20.43 9.45 6.76
CA ALA A 318 -21.63 9.58 5.94
C ALA A 318 -22.86 9.96 6.77
N TYR A 319 -23.80 10.65 6.13
CA TYR A 319 -25.07 11.03 6.76
C TYR A 319 -26.07 9.88 6.79
N VAL A 320 -26.87 9.84 7.85
CA VAL A 320 -28.17 9.18 7.86
C VAL A 320 -29.13 10.01 7.01
N GLN A 321 -29.56 9.48 5.87
CA GLN A 321 -30.47 10.18 4.94
C GLN A 321 -31.94 9.91 5.25
N SER A 322 -32.27 8.73 5.73
CA SER A 322 -33.64 8.32 6.00
C SER A 322 -33.68 7.26 7.09
N VAL A 323 -34.71 7.29 7.94
CA VAL A 323 -35.05 6.22 8.89
C VAL A 323 -36.47 5.76 8.60
N PRO A 324 -36.68 5.03 7.48
CA PRO A 324 -38.03 4.72 6.99
C PRO A 324 -38.76 3.67 7.83
N GLU A 325 -38.03 2.82 8.55
CA GLU A 325 -38.58 1.73 9.36
C GLU A 325 -37.90 1.75 10.74
N ALA A 326 -38.58 1.22 11.76
CA ALA A 326 -38.07 1.21 13.14
C ALA A 326 -36.74 0.44 13.31
N GLU A 327 -36.42 -0.45 12.37
CA GLU A 327 -35.22 -1.31 12.39
C GLU A 327 -34.26 -1.03 11.22
N ARG A 328 -34.51 0.05 10.46
CA ARG A 328 -33.73 0.36 9.26
C ARG A 328 -33.47 1.85 9.10
N ALA A 329 -32.20 2.18 8.90
CA ALA A 329 -31.74 3.47 8.42
C ALA A 329 -31.04 3.33 7.05
N ILE A 330 -31.11 4.39 6.25
CA ILE A 330 -30.45 4.50 4.94
C ILE A 330 -29.33 5.53 5.06
N ILE A 331 -28.12 5.11 4.72
CA ILE A 331 -26.90 5.91 4.83
C ILE A 331 -26.47 6.42 3.44
N ALA A 332 -26.01 7.67 3.38
CA ALA A 332 -25.50 8.39 2.20
C ALA A 332 -24.13 7.88 1.71
N MET A 333 -23.96 6.57 1.57
CA MET A 333 -22.68 5.97 1.17
C MET A 333 -22.95 4.66 0.44
N GLY A 334 -22.32 4.44 -0.71
CA GLY A 334 -22.50 3.22 -1.48
C GLY A 334 -21.21 2.63 -2.05
N LYS A 335 -21.36 1.75 -3.03
CA LYS A 335 -20.25 1.06 -3.72
C LYS A 335 -19.28 2.01 -4.43
N ARG A 336 -19.71 3.26 -4.68
CA ARG A 336 -18.88 4.34 -5.23
C ARG A 336 -17.96 4.98 -4.18
N ASP A 337 -18.14 4.66 -2.90
CA ASP A 337 -17.49 5.31 -1.76
C ASP A 337 -16.67 4.31 -0.93
N ALA A 338 -17.20 3.11 -0.72
CA ALA A 338 -16.52 2.04 0.00
C ALA A 338 -16.46 0.77 -0.84
N ALA A 339 -15.34 0.07 -0.76
CA ALA A 339 -15.23 -1.29 -1.27
C ALA A 339 -15.99 -2.26 -0.35
N PHE A 340 -16.65 -3.26 -0.94
CA PHE A 340 -17.46 -4.25 -0.23
C PHE A 340 -16.96 -5.69 -0.42
N ASP A 341 -16.02 -5.93 -1.35
CA ASP A 341 -15.55 -7.27 -1.74
C ASP A 341 -14.88 -8.05 -0.60
N ALA A 342 -14.40 -7.35 0.43
CA ALA A 342 -13.70 -7.92 1.58
C ALA A 342 -14.48 -7.79 2.91
N GLY A 343 -15.73 -7.33 2.86
CA GLY A 343 -16.61 -7.10 4.01
C GLY A 343 -17.29 -5.74 3.94
N LEU A 344 -18.44 -5.60 4.61
CA LEU A 344 -19.19 -4.34 4.65
C LEU A 344 -18.55 -3.35 5.64
N PRO A 345 -18.69 -2.02 5.42
CA PRO A 345 -18.23 -1.01 6.36
C PRO A 345 -18.86 -1.18 7.75
N LEU A 346 -18.05 -1.05 8.80
CA LEU A 346 -18.48 -1.23 10.18
C LEU A 346 -18.76 0.13 10.83
N PRO A 347 -19.99 0.40 11.31
CA PRO A 347 -20.27 1.62 12.05
C PRO A 347 -19.48 1.62 13.35
N VAL A 348 -18.79 2.72 13.65
CA VAL A 348 -17.93 2.84 14.85
C VAL A 348 -18.17 4.09 15.66
N LEU A 349 -18.51 5.21 15.02
CA LEU A 349 -18.83 6.46 15.71
C LEU A 349 -20.14 7.03 15.19
N HIS A 350 -20.94 7.58 16.10
CA HIS A 350 -22.16 8.33 15.84
C HIS A 350 -21.96 9.76 16.36
N PHE A 351 -22.36 10.73 15.54
CA PHE A 351 -22.29 12.13 15.87
C PHE A 351 -23.56 12.84 15.40
N ARG A 352 -24.16 13.63 16.27
CA ARG A 352 -25.27 14.51 15.93
C ARG A 352 -24.76 15.95 15.82
N PRO A 353 -25.00 16.65 14.70
CA PRO A 353 -24.63 18.06 14.60
C PRO A 353 -25.12 18.89 15.79
N GLY A 354 -24.20 19.69 16.35
CA GLY A 354 -24.42 20.46 17.58
C GLY A 354 -23.90 19.79 18.87
N ASP A 355 -23.61 18.48 18.85
CA ASP A 355 -22.91 17.83 19.94
C ASP A 355 -21.42 18.21 19.98
N LYS A 356 -20.77 17.99 21.13
CA LYS A 356 -19.35 18.34 21.30
C LYS A 356 -18.38 17.32 20.72
N THR A 357 -18.73 16.03 20.79
CA THR A 357 -17.83 14.93 20.43
C THR A 357 -18.63 13.75 19.92
N PRO A 358 -18.11 12.97 18.95
CA PRO A 358 -18.71 11.70 18.56
C PRO A 358 -18.72 10.70 19.72
N SER A 359 -19.67 9.78 19.70
CA SER A 359 -19.79 8.66 20.64
C SER A 359 -19.74 7.33 19.89
N ALA A 360 -19.47 6.23 20.59
CA ALA A 360 -19.46 4.92 19.95
C ALA A 360 -20.88 4.53 19.50
N THR A 361 -20.98 3.94 18.30
CA THR A 361 -22.27 3.38 17.84
C THR A 361 -22.66 2.18 18.69
N PRO A 362 -23.97 1.90 18.86
CA PRO A 362 -24.43 0.66 19.47
C PRO A 362 -23.86 -0.57 18.76
N ALA A 363 -23.43 -1.57 19.53
CA ALA A 363 -22.74 -2.75 19.00
C ALA A 363 -23.59 -3.62 18.06
N HIS A 364 -24.93 -3.49 18.12
CA HIS A 364 -25.86 -4.20 17.25
C HIS A 364 -26.13 -3.50 15.92
N TRP A 365 -25.59 -2.30 15.69
CA TRP A 365 -25.69 -1.62 14.41
C TRP A 365 -24.85 -2.34 13.36
N GLU A 366 -25.45 -2.64 12.22
CA GLU A 366 -24.83 -3.46 11.19
C GLU A 366 -25.21 -2.96 9.80
N VAL A 367 -24.21 -2.73 8.94
CA VAL A 367 -24.48 -2.53 7.51
C VAL A 367 -24.82 -3.90 6.91
N THR A 368 -26.04 -4.03 6.39
CA THR A 368 -26.58 -5.31 5.87
C THR A 368 -26.56 -5.39 4.34
N GLY A 369 -26.34 -4.26 3.67
CA GLY A 369 -26.26 -4.23 2.22
C GLY A 369 -25.83 -2.86 1.70
N MET A 370 -25.32 -2.85 0.46
CA MET A 370 -24.88 -1.63 -0.22
C MET A 370 -25.40 -1.59 -1.66
N MET A 371 -25.92 -0.43 -2.03
CA MET A 371 -26.28 -0.01 -3.39
C MET A 371 -25.19 0.94 -3.93
N ASP A 372 -25.37 1.47 -5.14
CA ASP A 372 -24.41 2.37 -5.76
C ASP A 372 -24.06 3.59 -4.88
N GLN A 373 -25.06 4.21 -4.25
CA GLN A 373 -24.92 5.45 -3.47
C GLN A 373 -25.56 5.38 -2.07
N HIS A 374 -26.02 4.19 -1.65
CA HIS A 374 -26.74 4.01 -0.39
C HIS A 374 -26.31 2.73 0.32
N ALA A 375 -26.33 2.73 1.65
CA ALA A 375 -26.13 1.55 2.47
C ALA A 375 -27.32 1.37 3.42
N TYR A 376 -27.68 0.10 3.66
CA TYR A 376 -28.74 -0.27 4.59
C TYR A 376 -28.12 -0.54 5.96
N LEU A 377 -28.42 0.30 6.93
CA LEU A 377 -28.02 0.12 8.32
C LEU A 377 -29.18 -0.51 9.10
N LYS A 378 -28.93 -1.68 9.67
CA LYS A 378 -29.82 -2.32 10.63
C LYS A 378 -29.65 -1.64 11.99
N ILE A 379 -30.77 -1.26 12.59
CA ILE A 379 -30.87 -0.64 13.93
C ILE A 379 -31.94 -1.39 14.74
N ALA A 380 -32.07 -1.08 16.03
CA ALA A 380 -33.14 -1.59 16.88
C ALA A 380 -34.24 -0.52 17.08
N PRO A 381 -35.50 -0.92 17.34
CA PRO A 381 -36.58 0.02 17.62
C PRO A 381 -36.23 0.89 18.84
N GLY A 382 -36.28 2.21 18.66
CA GLY A 382 -36.01 3.19 19.72
C GLY A 382 -34.54 3.58 19.88
N ASP A 383 -33.63 3.07 19.04
CA ASP A 383 -32.25 3.58 18.98
C ASP A 383 -32.23 5.09 18.69
N ASP A 384 -31.28 5.80 19.31
CA ASP A 384 -31.11 7.24 19.11
C ASP A 384 -30.39 7.55 17.79
N ILE A 385 -31.16 7.54 16.69
CA ILE A 385 -30.68 7.87 15.35
C ILE A 385 -31.68 8.76 14.62
N LYS A 386 -31.19 9.80 13.96
CA LYS A 386 -32.01 10.78 13.22
C LYS A 386 -31.45 11.05 11.84
N VAL A 387 -32.32 11.48 10.94
CA VAL A 387 -31.91 12.07 9.66
C VAL A 387 -31.00 13.27 9.92
N GLY A 388 -29.86 13.32 9.25
CA GLY A 388 -28.82 14.35 9.46
C GLY A 388 -27.73 13.95 10.46
N ASP A 389 -27.91 12.88 11.25
CA ASP A 389 -26.81 12.34 12.06
C ASP A 389 -25.69 11.83 11.14
N MET A 390 -24.45 11.93 11.61
CA MET A 390 -23.26 11.39 10.94
C MET A 390 -22.85 10.08 11.58
N ILE A 391 -22.40 9.15 10.74
CA ILE A 391 -21.81 7.89 11.18
C ILE A 391 -20.42 7.76 10.53
N ALA A 392 -19.41 7.48 11.36
CA ALA A 392 -18.10 7.07 10.92
C ALA A 392 -18.05 5.54 10.79
N PHE A 393 -17.48 5.07 9.68
CA PHE A 393 -17.33 3.66 9.37
C PHE A 393 -15.85 3.30 9.28
N ASP A 394 -15.44 2.29 10.04
CA ASP A 394 -14.20 1.58 9.77
C ASP A 394 -14.42 0.69 8.54
N ILE A 395 -13.42 0.60 7.68
CA ILE A 395 -13.50 -0.13 6.42
C ILE A 395 -12.69 -1.42 6.50
N SER A 396 -13.27 -2.48 5.95
CA SER A 396 -12.79 -3.86 5.95
C SER A 396 -11.64 -4.18 4.98
N HIS A 397 -11.31 -3.22 4.09
CA HIS A 397 -10.13 -3.27 3.23
C HIS A 397 -9.77 -1.88 2.72
N PRO A 398 -9.01 -1.08 3.49
CA PRO A 398 -8.72 0.31 3.18
C PRO A 398 -8.09 0.49 1.80
N CYS A 399 -7.20 -0.41 1.35
CA CYS A 399 -6.61 -0.34 0.01
C CYS A 399 -7.63 -0.23 -1.13
N LEU A 400 -8.75 -0.95 -1.02
CA LEU A 400 -9.77 -0.98 -2.08
C LEU A 400 -10.69 0.25 -2.01
N THR A 401 -10.64 0.98 -0.89
CA THR A 401 -11.40 2.21 -0.73
C THR A 401 -10.64 3.40 -1.32
N PHE A 402 -9.30 3.47 -1.21
CA PHE A 402 -8.52 4.58 -1.76
C PHE A 402 -8.79 4.85 -3.25
N ASP A 403 -9.05 3.84 -4.07
CA ASP A 403 -9.33 4.01 -5.51
C ASP A 403 -10.67 4.69 -5.82
N LYS A 404 -11.55 4.79 -4.81
CA LYS A 404 -12.83 5.51 -4.86
C LYS A 404 -12.70 6.99 -4.54
N TRP A 405 -11.54 7.43 -4.05
CA TRP A 405 -11.30 8.78 -3.55
C TRP A 405 -10.13 9.42 -4.24
N ARG A 406 -10.39 10.43 -5.06
CA ARG A 406 -9.32 11.26 -5.65
C ARG A 406 -8.62 12.13 -4.63
N GLN A 407 -9.34 12.53 -3.58
CA GLN A 407 -8.90 13.37 -2.49
C GLN A 407 -9.39 12.74 -1.18
N ILE A 408 -8.52 12.69 -0.18
CA ILE A 408 -8.83 12.17 1.15
C ILE A 408 -8.33 13.20 2.16
N SER A 409 -9.22 13.65 3.03
CA SER A 409 -8.88 14.65 4.06
C SER A 409 -8.07 13.99 5.17
N VAL A 410 -7.05 14.68 5.66
CA VAL A 410 -6.28 14.29 6.85
C VAL A 410 -6.71 15.21 7.98
N VAL A 411 -7.06 14.63 9.13
CA VAL A 411 -7.57 15.36 10.28
C VAL A 411 -6.71 15.18 11.52
N ASP A 412 -6.70 16.20 12.37
CA ASP A 412 -6.22 16.10 13.74
C ASP A 412 -7.24 15.40 14.65
N ASP A 413 -6.91 15.22 15.93
CA ASP A 413 -7.78 14.56 16.91
C ASP A 413 -9.05 15.37 17.25
N ALA A 414 -9.12 16.63 16.84
CA ALA A 414 -10.29 17.51 16.95
C ALA A 414 -11.10 17.57 15.64
N TYR A 415 -10.81 16.70 14.68
CA TYR A 415 -11.46 16.60 13.36
C TYR A 415 -11.29 17.83 12.46
N ASN A 416 -10.31 18.70 12.74
CA ASN A 416 -9.94 19.77 11.82
C ASN A 416 -9.17 19.17 10.65
N VAL A 417 -9.50 19.56 9.42
CA VAL A 417 -8.74 19.18 8.24
C VAL A 417 -7.43 19.95 8.21
N VAL A 418 -6.33 19.22 8.39
CA VAL A 418 -4.97 19.77 8.44
C VAL A 418 -4.19 19.54 7.14
N ASP A 419 -4.62 18.57 6.33
CA ASP A 419 -3.99 18.25 5.05
C ASP A 419 -5.00 17.50 4.15
N VAL A 420 -4.68 17.36 2.87
CA VAL A 420 -5.39 16.49 1.92
C VAL A 420 -4.38 15.65 1.15
N VAL A 421 -4.68 14.35 1.00
CA VAL A 421 -3.90 13.46 0.14
C VAL A 421 -4.64 13.19 -1.16
N GLN A 422 -3.97 13.47 -2.27
CA GLN A 422 -4.44 13.15 -3.62
C GLN A 422 -4.01 11.73 -4.00
N THR A 423 -4.90 11.00 -4.67
CA THR A 423 -4.63 9.66 -5.21
C THR A 423 -4.51 9.67 -6.75
N TYR A 424 -3.76 8.70 -7.29
CA TYR A 424 -3.45 8.59 -8.71
C TYR A 424 -3.68 7.16 -9.24
N PHE A 425 -4.94 6.73 -9.22
CA PHE A 425 -5.35 5.42 -9.74
C PHE A 425 -5.52 5.38 -11.26
#